data_AF-A0A2E9JAI1-F1
#
_entry.id   AF-A0A2E9JAI1-F1
#
_cell.length_a   1.000
_cell.length_b   1.000
_cell.length_c   1.000
_cell.angle_alpha   90.00
_cell.angle_beta   90.00
_cell.angle_gamma   90.00
#
_symmetry.space_group_name_H-M   'P 1'
#
loop_
_entity.id
_entity.type
_entity.pdbx_description
1 polymer ?
#
loop_
_entity_poly.entity_id
_entity_poly.type
_entity_poly.pdbx_seq_one_letter_code
_entity_poly.pdbx_strand_id
1 'polypeptide(L)'
;MEWIETTGSTVDEAKDRALDRLGIAEDDMQFEVIEEGSNSLFRLKRKEARLRARVKPLNTRPKFDRRPRNKKQGRSAKNNNAPEKVKNNKPSKNVKKDNPRENNKKNVNNNKTDKNAANTRKKRDTDIKSTKKGSSKTDSGARSRGKETVEKNKMNLEEQAEITEDFVSGLLERMDLQARVVSSIEDNRAVVQAQGLNLGLAIGPRGETVRAITQLAHTMIQRLSDGEAEGKLTVDIGGYRERRRTFLAEFAVNQANEVIEDGNSVALDPMNASDRKVVHDAVSDIEGVTTRSEGSDYDRHVVITVDET
;
A
#
# COMPACT_ATOMS: atom_id res chain seq x y z
N MET A 1 -24.73 -7.43 -7.28
CA MET A 1 -24.90 -6.02 -7.67
C MET A 1 -26.19 -5.89 -8.45
N GLU A 2 -27.05 -4.98 -8.00
CA GLU A 2 -28.35 -4.68 -8.60
C GLU A 2 -28.18 -3.75 -9.82
N TRP A 3 -29.20 -3.68 -10.68
CA TRP A 3 -29.28 -2.68 -11.76
C TRP A 3 -30.22 -1.56 -11.32
N ILE A 4 -29.80 -0.31 -11.42
CA ILE A 4 -30.70 0.84 -11.27
C ILE A 4 -31.24 1.29 -12.63
N GLU A 5 -32.45 1.83 -12.66
CA GLU A 5 -33.00 2.50 -13.85
C GLU A 5 -33.00 4.03 -13.67
N THR A 6 -32.66 4.75 -14.74
CA THR A 6 -32.67 6.23 -14.79
C THR A 6 -33.31 6.73 -16.08
N THR A 7 -33.88 7.94 -16.03
CA THR A 7 -34.51 8.60 -17.18
C THR A 7 -34.03 10.04 -17.38
N GLY A 8 -34.10 10.53 -18.62
CA GLY A 8 -33.68 11.86 -19.01
C GLY A 8 -34.34 12.33 -20.31
N SER A 9 -34.22 13.60 -20.67
CA SER A 9 -34.67 14.10 -21.98
C SER A 9 -33.69 13.76 -23.12
N THR A 10 -32.45 13.41 -22.78
CA THR A 10 -31.44 12.78 -23.63
C THR A 10 -30.84 11.55 -22.96
N VAL A 11 -30.12 10.71 -23.71
CA VAL A 11 -29.39 9.55 -23.16
C VAL A 11 -28.31 10.00 -22.18
N ASP A 12 -27.61 11.10 -22.46
CA ASP A 12 -26.52 11.60 -21.62
C ASP A 12 -27.05 12.16 -20.28
N GLU A 13 -28.16 12.90 -20.29
CA GLU A 13 -28.84 13.34 -19.06
C GLU A 13 -29.30 12.16 -18.18
N ALA A 14 -29.58 11.00 -18.79
CA ALA A 14 -29.88 9.76 -18.07
C ALA A 14 -28.62 9.04 -17.54
N LYS A 15 -27.45 9.23 -18.18
CA LYS A 15 -26.14 8.76 -17.66
C LYS A 15 -25.71 9.57 -16.46
N ASP A 16 -25.78 10.90 -16.53
CA ASP A 16 -25.38 11.81 -15.45
C ASP A 16 -26.12 11.45 -14.16
N ARG A 17 -27.46 11.27 -14.26
CA ARG A 17 -28.30 10.79 -13.15
C ARG A 17 -27.99 9.37 -12.66
N ALA A 18 -27.36 8.53 -13.48
CA ALA A 18 -26.91 7.20 -13.06
C ALA A 18 -25.57 7.28 -12.32
N LEU A 19 -24.65 8.14 -12.77
CA LEU A 19 -23.40 8.42 -12.08
C LEU A 19 -23.64 9.06 -10.71
N ASP A 20 -24.50 10.08 -10.64
CA ASP A 20 -24.93 10.73 -9.39
C ASP A 20 -25.55 9.73 -8.39
N ARG A 21 -26.40 8.81 -8.88
CA ARG A 21 -27.06 7.80 -8.05
C ARG A 21 -26.16 6.65 -7.60
N LEU A 22 -25.15 6.29 -8.40
CA LEU A 22 -24.21 5.21 -8.07
C LEU A 22 -22.98 5.70 -7.31
N GLY A 23 -22.66 6.99 -7.39
CA GLY A 23 -21.47 7.58 -6.76
C GLY A 23 -20.15 7.13 -7.40
N ILE A 24 -20.15 6.84 -8.70
CA ILE A 24 -19.01 6.26 -9.45
C ILE A 24 -18.59 7.14 -10.63
N ALA A 25 -17.36 6.94 -11.12
CA ALA A 25 -16.89 7.52 -12.37
C ALA A 25 -17.47 6.78 -13.60
N GLU A 26 -17.50 7.44 -14.77
CA GLU A 26 -17.99 6.85 -16.03
C GLU A 26 -17.20 5.59 -16.42
N ASP A 27 -15.88 5.59 -16.18
CA ASP A 27 -15.00 4.44 -16.39
C ASP A 27 -15.37 3.21 -15.56
N ASP A 28 -16.07 3.37 -14.43
CA ASP A 28 -16.55 2.29 -13.56
C ASP A 28 -18.02 1.91 -13.82
N MET A 29 -18.77 2.69 -14.61
CA MET A 29 -20.18 2.40 -14.91
C MET A 29 -20.35 1.41 -16.07
N GLN A 30 -21.18 0.38 -15.90
CA GLN A 30 -21.75 -0.39 -17.00
C GLN A 30 -23.22 0.01 -17.16
N PHE A 31 -23.58 0.53 -18.34
CA PHE A 31 -24.95 0.92 -18.67
C PHE A 31 -25.43 0.27 -19.97
N GLU A 32 -26.76 0.26 -20.16
CA GLU A 32 -27.44 -0.24 -21.34
C GLU A 32 -28.67 0.63 -21.61
N VAL A 33 -28.77 1.18 -22.81
CA VAL A 33 -29.88 2.06 -23.22
C VAL A 33 -31.08 1.19 -23.59
N ILE A 34 -32.21 1.43 -22.93
CA ILE A 34 -33.47 0.70 -23.11
C ILE A 34 -34.38 1.45 -24.10
N GLU A 35 -34.41 2.78 -24.00
CA GLU A 35 -35.15 3.65 -24.91
C GLU A 35 -34.34 4.92 -25.20
N GLU A 36 -34.20 5.28 -26.48
CA GLU A 36 -33.54 6.52 -26.90
C GLU A 36 -34.50 7.71 -26.83
N GLY A 37 -34.12 8.74 -26.07
CA GLY A 37 -34.91 9.96 -25.91
C GLY A 37 -34.99 10.74 -27.22
N SER A 38 -36.22 11.09 -27.63
CA SER A 38 -36.47 11.76 -28.92
C SER A 38 -37.16 13.11 -28.74
N ASN A 39 -36.41 14.18 -29.04
CA ASN A 39 -36.90 15.55 -29.17
C ASN A 39 -37.36 15.81 -30.61
N SER A 40 -38.58 15.38 -30.96
CA SER A 40 -39.17 15.72 -32.26
C SER A 40 -39.49 17.21 -32.35
N LEU A 41 -38.91 17.89 -33.34
CA LEU A 41 -39.07 19.35 -33.53
C LEU A 41 -40.46 19.75 -34.09
N PHE A 42 -41.31 18.78 -34.47
CA PHE A 42 -42.62 19.01 -35.08
C PHE A 42 -43.77 18.37 -34.29
N ARG A 43 -44.21 19.06 -33.22
CA ARG A 43 -45.49 18.87 -32.49
C ARG A 43 -45.89 17.44 -32.06
N LEU A 44 -44.97 16.47 -32.07
CA LEU A 44 -45.20 15.11 -31.60
C LEU A 44 -44.51 14.87 -30.26
N LYS A 45 -45.08 13.95 -29.48
CA LYS A 45 -44.72 13.69 -28.07
C LYS A 45 -43.21 13.48 -27.89
N ARG A 46 -42.57 14.27 -27.02
CA ARG A 46 -41.24 13.97 -26.46
C ARG A 46 -41.29 12.59 -25.82
N LYS A 47 -40.33 11.72 -26.14
CA LYS A 47 -40.02 10.53 -25.35
C LYS A 47 -38.81 10.81 -24.47
N GLU A 48 -38.86 10.36 -23.23
CA GLU A 48 -37.70 10.31 -22.36
C GLU A 48 -36.76 9.17 -22.78
N ALA A 49 -35.46 9.40 -22.66
CA ALA A 49 -34.48 8.33 -22.68
C ALA A 49 -34.61 7.49 -21.41
N ARG A 50 -34.38 6.19 -21.52
CA ARG A 50 -34.32 5.25 -20.39
C ARG A 50 -33.09 4.38 -20.52
N LEU A 51 -32.33 4.25 -19.45
CA LEU A 51 -31.21 3.31 -19.38
C LEU A 51 -31.19 2.59 -18.04
N ARG A 52 -30.58 1.39 -18.03
CA ARG A 52 -30.19 0.71 -16.81
C ARG A 52 -28.70 0.81 -16.60
N ALA A 53 -28.26 0.99 -15.36
CA ALA A 53 -26.86 1.14 -14.98
C ALA A 53 -26.50 0.31 -13.74
N ARG A 54 -25.23 -0.07 -13.65
CA ARG A 54 -24.62 -0.70 -12.48
C ARG A 54 -23.11 -0.41 -12.44
N VAL A 55 -22.48 -0.68 -11.30
CA VAL A 55 -21.01 -0.71 -11.20
C VAL A 55 -20.47 -1.89 -12.03
N LYS A 56 -19.38 -1.69 -12.77
CA LYS A 56 -18.62 -2.77 -13.43
C LYS A 56 -18.04 -3.70 -12.34
N PRO A 57 -18.22 -5.02 -12.44
CA PRO A 57 -17.55 -5.93 -11.52
C PRO A 57 -16.03 -5.85 -11.72
N LEU A 58 -15.28 -5.65 -10.64
CA LEU A 58 -13.83 -5.65 -10.66
C LEU A 58 -13.32 -7.07 -10.97
N ASN A 59 -12.99 -7.32 -12.24
CA ASN A 59 -12.33 -8.55 -12.66
C ASN A 59 -10.98 -8.67 -11.95
N THR A 60 -10.89 -9.58 -10.98
CA THR A 60 -9.63 -9.92 -10.32
C THR A 60 -8.62 -10.37 -11.38
N ARG A 61 -7.41 -9.81 -11.34
CA ARG A 61 -6.36 -10.17 -12.31
C ARG A 61 -6.06 -11.67 -12.17
N PRO A 62 -6.19 -12.49 -13.23
CA PRO A 62 -5.90 -13.91 -13.12
C PRO A 62 -4.43 -14.11 -12.71
N LYS A 63 -4.20 -14.95 -11.71
CA LYS A 63 -2.86 -15.26 -11.20
C LYS A 63 -2.04 -15.88 -12.34
N PHE A 64 -1.01 -15.17 -12.80
CA PHE A 64 -0.04 -15.74 -13.74
C PHE A 64 0.88 -16.72 -12.99
N ASP A 65 0.72 -18.02 -13.26
CA ASP A 65 1.59 -19.05 -12.70
C ASP A 65 3.06 -18.78 -13.03
N ARG A 66 3.84 -18.54 -11.98
CA ARG A 66 5.29 -18.33 -12.08
C ARG A 66 5.96 -19.66 -12.35
N ARG A 67 6.15 -19.98 -13.64
CA ARG A 67 6.91 -21.15 -14.12
C ARG A 67 8.10 -21.48 -13.19
N PRO A 68 8.20 -22.72 -12.67
CA PRO A 68 9.23 -23.07 -11.69
C PRO A 68 10.64 -22.86 -12.28
N ARG A 69 11.47 -22.11 -11.55
CA ARG A 69 12.81 -21.72 -12.01
C ARG A 69 13.78 -22.89 -11.88
N ASN A 70 14.00 -23.59 -12.99
CA ASN A 70 14.73 -24.86 -13.02
C ASN A 70 16.11 -24.79 -12.31
N LYS A 71 16.35 -25.76 -11.43
CA LYS A 71 17.35 -25.72 -10.35
C LYS A 71 18.73 -26.19 -10.84
N LYS A 72 19.56 -25.25 -11.33
CA LYS A 72 20.94 -25.56 -11.76
C LYS A 72 21.84 -26.02 -10.61
N GLN A 73 21.93 -27.33 -10.40
CA GLN A 73 23.02 -27.97 -9.65
C GLN A 73 24.35 -27.89 -10.45
N GLY A 74 25.47 -28.09 -9.75
CA GLY A 74 26.80 -27.73 -10.25
C GLY A 74 27.62 -28.86 -10.89
N ARG A 75 28.45 -28.46 -11.86
CA ARG A 75 29.77 -29.03 -12.23
C ARG A 75 30.03 -30.53 -12.01
N SER A 76 30.14 -31.27 -13.12
CA SER A 76 31.24 -32.22 -13.35
C SER A 76 31.86 -31.97 -14.74
N ALA A 77 32.89 -32.71 -15.14
CA ALA A 77 33.83 -32.27 -16.18
C ALA A 77 34.04 -33.25 -17.36
N LYS A 78 34.18 -32.67 -18.56
CA LYS A 78 35.17 -32.99 -19.61
C LYS A 78 35.37 -34.47 -20.00
N ASN A 79 34.87 -34.86 -21.18
CA ASN A 79 35.75 -35.21 -22.30
C ASN A 79 35.03 -35.23 -23.67
N ASN A 80 35.79 -35.49 -24.74
CA ASN A 80 35.40 -35.29 -26.14
C ASN A 80 34.70 -36.52 -26.76
N ASN A 81 33.81 -36.29 -27.74
CA ASN A 81 34.05 -36.67 -29.14
C ASN A 81 32.92 -36.22 -30.09
N ALA A 82 33.24 -36.14 -31.38
CA ALA A 82 32.35 -35.94 -32.53
C ALA A 82 32.45 -37.20 -33.44
N PRO A 83 31.72 -37.35 -34.59
CA PRO A 83 30.92 -36.35 -35.30
C PRO A 83 29.59 -36.85 -35.97
N GLU A 84 28.94 -35.92 -36.68
CA GLU A 84 28.18 -36.11 -37.95
C GLU A 84 26.91 -37.02 -38.02
N LYS A 85 25.72 -36.44 -38.31
CA LYS A 85 25.04 -36.50 -39.64
C LYS A 85 23.59 -35.99 -39.70
N VAL A 86 23.38 -35.11 -40.69
CA VAL A 86 22.21 -34.80 -41.53
C VAL A 86 20.99 -35.77 -41.49
N LYS A 87 19.76 -35.24 -41.32
CA LYS A 87 18.68 -35.30 -42.34
C LYS A 87 17.42 -34.47 -42.04
N ASN A 88 16.71 -34.13 -43.11
CA ASN A 88 15.47 -33.36 -43.13
C ASN A 88 14.24 -34.23 -42.76
N ASN A 89 13.14 -33.61 -42.30
CA ASN A 89 11.99 -33.41 -43.19
C ASN A 89 10.90 -32.47 -42.65
N LYS A 90 10.24 -31.79 -43.60
CA LYS A 90 8.95 -31.08 -43.49
C LYS A 90 8.00 -31.74 -44.50
N PRO A 91 6.69 -31.81 -44.24
CA PRO A 91 5.78 -30.81 -44.83
C PRO A 91 4.73 -30.32 -43.81
N SER A 92 4.14 -29.10 -43.86
CA SER A 92 3.79 -28.15 -44.95
C SER A 92 2.39 -28.33 -45.56
N LYS A 93 1.43 -27.54 -45.06
CA LYS A 93 0.31 -26.88 -45.78
C LYS A 93 -0.39 -25.90 -44.79
N ASN A 94 -0.60 -24.59 -44.97
CA ASN A 94 -0.32 -23.54 -45.98
C ASN A 94 -1.56 -22.95 -46.72
N VAL A 95 -2.06 -21.81 -46.20
CA VAL A 95 -3.09 -20.86 -46.69
C VAL A 95 -2.76 -19.52 -45.95
N LYS A 96 -2.52 -18.30 -46.49
CA LYS A 96 -2.64 -17.61 -47.81
C LYS A 96 -4.07 -17.32 -48.27
N LYS A 97 -4.56 -16.09 -48.48
CA LYS A 97 -4.02 -14.73 -48.81
C LYS A 97 -4.92 -13.65 -48.16
N ASP A 98 -4.72 -12.32 -48.08
CA ASP A 98 -3.64 -11.30 -48.21
C ASP A 98 -4.22 -9.98 -47.55
N ASN A 99 -3.53 -8.87 -47.20
CA ASN A 99 -2.57 -7.95 -47.87
C ASN A 99 -3.20 -7.05 -48.99
N PRO A 100 -2.72 -5.80 -49.30
CA PRO A 100 -1.69 -4.94 -48.66
C PRO A 100 -2.01 -3.40 -48.60
N ARG A 101 -1.10 -2.59 -47.97
CA ARG A 101 -0.57 -1.23 -48.36
C ARG A 101 -0.21 -0.34 -47.14
N GLU A 102 0.69 0.66 -47.18
CA GLU A 102 2.02 0.80 -47.84
C GLU A 102 2.85 1.93 -47.15
N ASN A 103 4.14 2.05 -47.48
CA ASN A 103 5.23 2.93 -46.98
C ASN A 103 4.93 4.48 -47.08
N ASN A 104 5.72 5.44 -46.56
CA ASN A 104 7.20 5.54 -46.59
C ASN A 104 7.85 6.73 -45.80
N LYS A 105 9.12 6.53 -45.37
CA LYS A 105 10.26 7.49 -45.19
C LYS A 105 10.13 8.87 -44.47
N LYS A 106 10.91 9.01 -43.37
CA LYS A 106 12.09 9.91 -43.14
C LYS A 106 12.42 9.88 -41.63
N ASN A 107 13.62 9.63 -41.08
CA ASN A 107 15.04 9.77 -41.46
C ASN A 107 15.66 11.18 -41.28
N VAL A 108 16.26 11.42 -40.09
CA VAL A 108 17.33 12.41 -39.84
C VAL A 108 18.33 11.79 -38.85
N ASN A 109 19.62 11.80 -39.19
CA ASN A 109 20.73 11.48 -38.29
C ASN A 109 21.24 12.75 -37.58
N ASN A 110 21.89 12.60 -36.42
CA ASN A 110 23.25 13.13 -36.32
C ASN A 110 24.11 12.43 -35.26
N ASN A 111 25.41 12.30 -35.58
CA ASN A 111 26.40 11.61 -34.75
C ASN A 111 27.12 12.58 -33.81
N LYS A 112 27.67 12.07 -32.70
CA LYS A 112 29.08 12.27 -32.35
C LYS A 112 29.63 11.22 -31.35
N THR A 113 30.14 10.17 -31.95
CA THR A 113 31.50 9.61 -31.76
C THR A 113 32.55 10.63 -31.23
N ASP A 114 33.68 10.24 -30.60
CA ASP A 114 34.42 8.97 -30.69
C ASP A 114 35.51 8.79 -29.59
N LYS A 115 35.84 7.52 -29.25
CA LYS A 115 37.21 7.00 -28.90
C LYS A 115 37.95 7.54 -27.64
N ASN A 116 38.97 6.86 -27.06
CA ASN A 116 39.68 5.64 -27.48
C ASN A 116 40.23 4.75 -26.32
N ALA A 117 40.77 3.58 -26.70
CA ALA A 117 41.61 2.60 -25.99
C ALA A 117 42.91 3.19 -25.35
N ALA A 118 43.78 2.47 -24.59
CA ALA A 118 43.78 1.27 -23.72
C ALA A 118 45.25 1.04 -23.21
N ASN A 119 45.50 0.01 -22.37
CA ASN A 119 46.83 -0.39 -21.82
C ASN A 119 47.47 0.65 -20.85
N THR A 120 48.45 0.34 -19.97
CA THR A 120 49.29 -0.89 -19.83
C THR A 120 49.56 -1.23 -18.35
N ARG A 121 50.05 -2.46 -18.07
CA ARG A 121 50.42 -2.99 -16.74
C ARG A 121 51.81 -2.53 -16.25
N LYS A 122 52.00 -2.37 -14.93
CA LYS A 122 53.01 -3.15 -14.15
C LYS A 122 52.85 -3.04 -12.62
N LYS A 123 53.21 -4.12 -11.92
CA LYS A 123 53.40 -4.18 -10.46
C LYS A 123 54.71 -3.52 -10.02
N ARG A 124 54.83 -3.21 -8.72
CA ARG A 124 55.85 -3.88 -7.89
C ARG A 124 55.43 -3.97 -6.42
N ASP A 125 55.73 -5.12 -5.83
CA ASP A 125 55.72 -5.46 -4.40
C ASP A 125 56.98 -4.81 -3.73
N THR A 126 57.25 -4.75 -2.42
CA THR A 126 57.03 -5.68 -1.28
C THR A 126 56.98 -4.95 0.09
N ASP A 127 56.63 -5.69 1.15
CA ASP A 127 56.72 -5.30 2.58
C ASP A 127 58.13 -4.97 3.11
N ILE A 128 58.20 -4.30 4.27
CA ILE A 128 59.03 -4.69 5.45
C ILE A 128 58.53 -3.97 6.73
N LYS A 129 58.80 -4.56 7.90
CA LYS A 129 58.15 -4.25 9.20
C LYS A 129 59.15 -4.19 10.36
N SER A 130 59.21 -3.07 11.10
CA SER A 130 59.74 -2.91 12.49
C SER A 130 59.95 -1.41 12.82
N THR A 131 60.05 -0.89 14.05
CA THR A 131 59.43 -1.06 15.38
C THR A 131 59.99 0.06 16.31
N LYS A 132 59.21 0.51 17.30
CA LYS A 132 59.61 1.11 18.59
C LYS A 132 60.17 2.57 18.71
N LYS A 133 59.39 3.35 19.48
CA LYS A 133 59.77 4.31 20.56
C LYS A 133 60.80 5.43 20.29
N GLY A 134 60.28 6.66 20.33
CA GLY A 134 60.94 7.88 20.84
C GLY A 134 59.89 8.73 21.57
N SER A 135 60.28 9.52 22.57
CA SER A 135 59.33 10.24 23.45
C SER A 135 59.76 11.66 23.78
N SER A 136 58.84 12.62 23.71
CA SER A 136 58.93 13.91 24.41
C SER A 136 57.52 14.47 24.68
N LYS A 137 57.41 15.34 25.68
CA LYS A 137 56.19 16.10 26.00
C LYS A 137 56.25 17.47 25.33
N THR A 138 55.11 17.98 24.88
CA THR A 138 54.82 19.42 24.89
C THR A 138 53.41 19.61 25.42
N ASP A 139 53.32 20.29 26.56
CA ASP A 139 52.05 20.73 27.13
C ASP A 139 51.63 22.05 26.45
N SER A 140 50.37 22.16 26.07
CA SER A 140 49.82 23.40 25.52
C SER A 140 48.31 23.47 25.79
N GLY A 141 47.92 24.37 26.68
CA GLY A 141 46.55 24.46 27.18
C GLY A 141 45.55 24.88 26.11
N ALA A 142 44.84 23.91 25.54
CA ALA A 142 43.63 24.17 24.78
C ALA A 142 42.58 24.79 25.70
N ARG A 143 42.33 26.09 25.54
CA ARG A 143 41.27 26.81 26.26
C ARG A 143 39.93 26.13 25.97
N SER A 144 39.41 25.38 26.95
CA SER A 144 38.02 24.94 26.94
C SER A 144 37.13 26.16 27.04
N ARG A 145 36.75 26.73 25.88
CA ARG A 145 35.51 27.49 25.79
C ARG A 145 34.42 26.47 26.03
N GLY A 146 33.84 26.50 27.24
CA GLY A 146 32.62 25.77 27.53
C GLY A 146 31.63 26.10 26.44
N LYS A 147 31.33 25.12 25.58
CA LYS A 147 30.21 25.22 24.67
C LYS A 147 29.01 24.97 25.54
N GLU A 148 28.43 26.05 26.07
CA GLU A 148 27.11 26.01 26.69
C GLU A 148 26.17 25.45 25.62
N THR A 149 25.92 24.15 25.74
CA THR A 149 24.78 23.51 25.11
C THR A 149 23.59 24.13 25.79
N VAL A 150 23.02 25.15 25.15
CA VAL A 150 21.65 25.57 25.41
C VAL A 150 20.82 24.29 25.29
N GLU A 151 20.37 23.78 26.44
CA GLU A 151 19.35 22.75 26.46
C GLU A 151 18.13 23.41 25.85
N LYS A 152 17.85 23.06 24.58
CA LYS A 152 16.53 23.32 24.02
C LYS A 152 15.53 22.61 24.93
N ASN A 153 14.53 23.33 25.39
CA ASN A 153 13.38 22.71 26.04
C ASN A 153 12.71 21.79 25.03
N LYS A 154 13.02 20.49 25.10
CA LYS A 154 12.27 19.46 24.43
C LYS A 154 10.89 19.39 25.05
N MET A 155 9.87 19.33 24.22
CA MET A 155 8.50 19.14 24.67
C MET A 155 8.38 17.78 25.38
N ASN A 156 8.15 17.81 26.70
CA ASN A 156 8.09 16.59 27.52
C ASN A 156 6.79 15.80 27.26
N LEU A 157 6.63 14.63 27.88
CA LEU A 157 5.46 13.79 27.62
C LEU A 157 4.18 14.39 28.20
N GLU A 158 4.30 15.15 29.28
CA GLU A 158 3.22 15.87 29.97
C GLU A 158 2.62 16.94 29.05
N GLU A 159 3.47 17.86 28.55
CA GLU A 159 3.11 18.93 27.63
C GLU A 159 2.56 18.39 26.30
N GLN A 160 3.13 17.31 25.77
CA GLN A 160 2.60 16.62 24.59
C GLN A 160 1.19 16.06 24.82
N ALA A 161 0.91 15.53 26.01
CA ALA A 161 -0.36 14.92 26.34
C ALA A 161 -1.44 15.98 26.57
N GLU A 162 -1.13 17.05 27.31
CA GLU A 162 -2.02 18.21 27.55
C GLU A 162 -2.40 18.91 26.23
N ILE A 163 -1.42 19.28 25.40
CA ILE A 163 -1.66 19.92 24.09
C ILE A 163 -2.48 19.00 23.16
N THR A 164 -2.31 17.67 23.26
CA THR A 164 -3.11 16.73 22.47
C THR A 164 -4.51 16.53 23.02
N GLU A 165 -4.70 16.57 24.36
CA GLU A 165 -6.03 16.54 24.99
C GLU A 165 -6.86 17.74 24.55
N ASP A 166 -6.31 18.96 24.62
CA ASP A 166 -6.96 20.19 24.13
C ASP A 166 -7.33 20.09 22.65
N PHE A 167 -6.41 19.61 21.80
CA PHE A 167 -6.66 19.45 20.36
C PHE A 167 -7.77 18.42 20.08
N VAL A 168 -7.75 17.26 20.72
CA VAL A 168 -8.76 16.21 20.52
C VAL A 168 -10.11 16.66 21.08
N SER A 169 -10.13 17.30 22.25
CA SER A 169 -11.33 17.86 22.88
C SER A 169 -11.99 18.91 21.99
N GLY A 170 -11.24 19.95 21.60
CA GLY A 170 -11.73 21.02 20.72
C GLY A 170 -12.05 20.56 19.30
N LEU A 171 -11.49 19.44 18.83
CA LEU A 171 -11.89 18.82 17.55
C LEU A 171 -13.23 18.10 17.68
N LEU A 172 -13.42 17.28 18.73
CA LEU A 172 -14.66 16.53 18.96
C LEU A 172 -15.84 17.48 19.24
N GLU A 173 -15.63 18.55 20.00
CA GLU A 173 -16.61 19.63 20.19
C GLU A 173 -17.05 20.24 18.85
N ARG A 174 -16.11 20.56 17.96
CA ARG A 174 -16.40 21.10 16.61
C ARG A 174 -17.05 20.08 15.67
N MET A 175 -17.06 18.80 16.03
CA MET A 175 -17.79 17.74 15.33
C MET A 175 -19.18 17.45 15.93
N ASP A 176 -19.61 18.22 16.94
CA ASP A 176 -20.82 17.98 17.75
C ASP A 176 -20.81 16.60 18.45
N LEU A 177 -19.63 16.14 18.88
CA LEU A 177 -19.42 14.85 19.53
C LEU A 177 -19.13 15.03 21.02
N GLN A 178 -20.10 14.67 21.85
CA GLN A 178 -20.01 14.74 23.31
C GLN A 178 -19.06 13.67 23.85
N ALA A 179 -17.80 14.06 24.10
CA ALA A 179 -16.75 13.25 24.68
C ALA A 179 -16.13 13.92 25.92
N ARG A 180 -15.80 13.12 26.92
CA ARG A 180 -14.73 13.44 27.87
C ARG A 180 -13.42 12.94 27.26
N VAL A 181 -12.48 13.84 27.06
CA VAL A 181 -11.08 13.49 26.78
C VAL A 181 -10.32 13.45 28.11
N VAL A 182 -9.29 12.62 28.21
CA VAL A 182 -8.33 12.55 29.34
C VAL A 182 -6.96 12.15 28.80
N SER A 183 -5.91 12.81 29.26
CA SER A 183 -4.51 12.44 29.03
C SER A 183 -3.91 11.58 30.16
N SER A 184 -2.95 10.72 29.79
CA SER A 184 -2.14 9.90 30.69
C SER A 184 -0.72 9.71 30.12
N ILE A 185 0.21 9.28 30.98
CA ILE A 185 1.55 8.84 30.55
C ILE A 185 1.72 7.38 30.95
N GLU A 186 1.99 6.54 29.95
CA GLU A 186 2.06 5.08 30.06
C GLU A 186 3.29 4.60 29.28
N ASP A 187 4.17 3.77 29.84
CA ASP A 187 5.34 3.18 29.14
C ASP A 187 6.17 4.16 28.28
N ASN A 188 6.49 5.34 28.81
CA ASN A 188 7.21 6.43 28.10
C ASN A 188 6.49 6.88 26.81
N ARG A 189 5.16 7.01 26.88
CA ARG A 189 4.28 7.48 25.81
C ARG A 189 3.17 8.36 26.41
N ALA A 190 2.90 9.48 25.74
CA ALA A 190 1.71 10.29 25.96
C ALA A 190 0.49 9.56 25.35
N VAL A 191 -0.54 9.33 26.16
CA VAL A 191 -1.77 8.64 25.78
C VAL A 191 -2.93 9.60 25.98
N VAL A 192 -3.81 9.72 24.99
CA VAL A 192 -5.01 10.56 25.05
C VAL A 192 -6.21 9.70 24.70
N GLN A 193 -7.17 9.60 25.62
CA GLN A 193 -8.35 8.75 25.51
C GLN A 193 -9.61 9.60 25.49
N ALA A 194 -10.44 9.46 24.46
CA ALA A 194 -11.76 10.08 24.40
C ALA A 194 -12.86 9.05 24.67
N GLN A 195 -13.71 9.29 25.67
CA GLN A 195 -14.87 8.45 26.01
C GLN A 195 -16.16 9.27 25.98
N GLY A 196 -17.22 8.75 25.37
CA GLY A 196 -18.42 9.53 25.09
C GLY A 196 -19.44 8.77 24.26
N LEU A 197 -20.52 9.48 23.89
CA LEU A 197 -21.61 8.93 23.08
C LEU A 197 -21.39 9.23 21.59
N ASN A 198 -21.95 8.39 20.72
CA ASN A 198 -22.00 8.60 19.26
C ASN A 198 -20.64 8.80 18.54
N LEU A 199 -19.51 8.46 19.17
CA LEU A 199 -18.15 8.66 18.65
C LEU A 199 -17.80 7.88 17.35
N GLY A 200 -18.76 7.16 16.75
CA GLY A 200 -18.55 6.40 15.52
C GLY A 200 -18.01 7.23 14.35
N LEU A 201 -18.38 8.51 14.25
CA LEU A 201 -17.86 9.43 13.23
C LEU A 201 -16.36 9.72 13.42
N ALA A 202 -15.93 9.95 14.67
CA ALA A 202 -14.53 10.19 15.02
C ALA A 202 -13.66 8.92 15.00
N ILE A 203 -14.27 7.74 15.09
CA ILE A 203 -13.60 6.45 14.87
C ILE A 203 -13.43 6.21 13.36
N GLY A 204 -14.51 6.29 12.59
CA GLY A 204 -14.55 6.08 11.14
C GLY A 204 -14.48 4.61 10.70
N PRO A 205 -14.69 4.34 9.40
CA PRO A 205 -14.57 3.00 8.82
C PRO A 205 -13.18 2.40 9.14
N ARG A 206 -13.14 1.18 9.67
CA ARG A 206 -11.90 0.47 10.08
C ARG A 206 -10.92 1.33 10.94
N GLY A 207 -11.42 2.36 11.64
CA GLY A 207 -10.59 3.27 12.44
C GLY A 207 -9.82 4.33 11.64
N GLU A 208 -10.22 4.61 10.39
CA GLU A 208 -9.54 5.57 9.53
C GLU A 208 -9.58 7.01 10.08
N THR A 209 -10.72 7.46 10.64
CA THR A 209 -10.82 8.80 11.22
C THR A 209 -9.95 8.93 12.47
N VAL A 210 -9.98 7.99 13.42
CA VAL A 210 -9.15 8.07 14.64
C VAL A 210 -7.65 8.02 14.31
N ARG A 211 -7.27 7.28 13.26
CA ARG A 211 -5.89 7.30 12.74
C ARG A 211 -5.52 8.64 12.09
N ALA A 212 -6.44 9.28 11.36
CA ALA A 212 -6.21 10.62 10.82
C ALA A 212 -6.08 11.68 11.94
N ILE A 213 -6.94 11.61 12.97
CA ILE A 213 -6.84 12.47 14.17
C ILE A 213 -5.50 12.27 14.87
N THR A 214 -5.07 11.02 15.07
CA THR A 214 -3.75 10.70 15.65
C THR A 214 -2.61 11.29 14.82
N GLN A 215 -2.68 11.18 13.49
CA GLN A 215 -1.65 11.71 12.58
C GLN A 215 -1.61 13.25 12.58
N LEU A 216 -2.77 13.91 12.69
CA LEU A 216 -2.85 15.37 12.85
C LEU A 216 -2.23 15.82 14.18
N ALA A 217 -2.52 15.12 15.29
CA ALA A 217 -1.91 15.39 16.58
C ALA A 217 -0.38 15.20 16.54
N HIS A 218 0.13 14.11 15.94
CA HIS A 218 1.57 13.92 15.68
C HIS A 218 2.17 15.08 14.89
N THR A 219 1.51 15.52 13.82
CA THR A 219 2.00 16.63 12.97
C THR A 219 1.95 17.98 13.68
N MET A 220 1.01 18.19 14.60
CA MET A 220 0.93 19.38 15.46
C MET A 220 2.08 19.40 16.47
N ILE A 221 2.24 18.33 17.26
CA ILE A 221 3.31 18.20 18.26
C ILE A 221 4.70 18.30 17.62
N GLN A 222 4.92 17.66 16.46
CA GLN A 222 6.18 17.76 15.70
C GLN A 222 6.48 19.19 15.24
N ARG A 223 5.47 20.04 15.06
CA ARG A 223 5.63 21.45 14.67
C ARG A 223 5.82 22.39 15.86
N LEU A 224 5.14 22.15 16.98
CA LEU A 224 5.26 22.98 18.18
C LEU A 224 6.58 22.75 18.92
N SER A 225 7.16 21.56 18.82
CA SER A 225 8.42 21.18 19.47
C SER A 225 9.70 21.48 18.66
N ASP A 226 9.60 22.21 17.54
CA ASP A 226 10.66 22.32 16.50
C ASP A 226 11.19 20.95 16.01
N GLY A 227 10.40 19.89 16.22
CA GLY A 227 10.71 18.51 15.91
C GLY A 227 11.50 17.74 16.98
N GLU A 228 11.62 18.29 18.20
CA GLU A 228 12.37 17.70 19.32
C GLU A 228 11.50 17.11 20.44
N ALA A 229 10.21 16.84 20.16
CA ALA A 229 9.33 16.07 21.03
C ALA A 229 9.87 14.65 21.31
N GLU A 230 9.82 14.22 22.57
CA GLU A 230 10.34 12.90 22.98
C GLU A 230 9.27 11.80 23.06
N GLY A 231 9.71 10.54 22.95
CA GLY A 231 8.87 9.37 23.19
C GLY A 231 7.88 9.05 22.05
N LYS A 232 6.62 8.80 22.42
CA LYS A 232 5.53 8.42 21.50
C LYS A 232 4.23 9.06 21.97
N LEU A 233 3.37 9.42 21.03
CA LEU A 233 2.00 9.84 21.31
C LEU A 233 0.99 8.81 20.75
N THR A 234 -0.14 8.61 21.41
CA THR A 234 -1.23 7.74 20.90
C THR A 234 -2.59 8.30 21.32
N VAL A 235 -3.50 8.43 20.36
CA VAL A 235 -4.92 8.76 20.62
C VAL A 235 -5.76 7.49 20.49
N ASP A 236 -6.69 7.27 21.41
CA ASP A 236 -7.77 6.29 21.27
C ASP A 236 -9.13 6.98 21.48
N ILE A 237 -10.14 6.53 20.73
CA ILE A 237 -11.49 7.11 20.74
C ILE A 237 -12.49 5.98 20.96
N GLY A 238 -13.19 6.01 22.10
CA GLY A 238 -14.21 5.05 22.49
C GLY A 238 -13.72 3.62 22.69
N GLY A 239 -12.47 3.39 23.12
CA GLY A 239 -11.91 2.05 23.25
C GLY A 239 -11.75 1.33 21.89
N TYR A 240 -11.57 2.09 20.80
CA TYR A 240 -11.57 1.51 19.45
C TYR A 240 -10.48 0.47 19.27
N ARG A 241 -9.26 0.76 19.74
CA ARG A 241 -8.10 -0.13 19.57
C ARG A 241 -8.34 -1.53 20.12
N GLU A 242 -8.96 -1.64 21.30
CA GLU A 242 -9.23 -2.94 21.92
C GLU A 242 -10.42 -3.64 21.27
N ARG A 243 -11.54 -2.93 21.04
CA ARG A 243 -12.71 -3.50 20.33
C ARG A 243 -12.34 -4.01 18.93
N ARG A 244 -11.42 -3.32 18.24
CA ARG A 244 -10.85 -3.75 16.96
C ARG A 244 -9.94 -4.98 17.10
N ARG A 245 -9.17 -5.09 18.18
CA ARG A 245 -8.34 -6.28 18.48
C ARG A 245 -9.22 -7.52 18.69
N THR A 246 -10.23 -7.43 19.56
CA THR A 246 -11.17 -8.53 19.82
C THR A 246 -11.85 -8.99 18.53
N PHE A 247 -12.48 -8.05 17.81
CA PHE A 247 -13.16 -8.34 16.54
C PHE A 247 -12.23 -8.99 15.50
N LEU A 248 -11.00 -8.51 15.34
CA LEU A 248 -10.07 -9.09 14.36
C LEU A 248 -9.59 -10.49 14.75
N ALA A 249 -9.44 -10.78 16.04
CA ALA A 249 -9.08 -12.11 16.50
C ALA A 249 -10.23 -13.11 16.24
N GLU A 250 -11.46 -12.77 16.66
CA GLU A 250 -12.66 -13.58 16.40
C GLU A 250 -12.90 -13.80 14.91
N PHE A 251 -12.78 -12.74 14.10
CA PHE A 251 -12.89 -12.83 12.64
C PHE A 251 -11.81 -13.74 12.04
N ALA A 252 -10.55 -13.61 12.47
CA ALA A 252 -9.45 -14.42 11.96
C ALA A 252 -9.61 -15.91 12.29
N VAL A 253 -10.05 -16.25 13.51
CA VAL A 253 -10.36 -17.64 13.91
C VAL A 253 -11.48 -18.23 13.06
N ASN A 254 -12.57 -17.47 12.83
CA ASN A 254 -13.68 -17.93 11.99
C ASN A 254 -13.24 -18.17 10.53
N GLN A 255 -12.45 -17.26 9.96
CA GLN A 255 -11.90 -17.42 8.60
C GLN A 255 -10.87 -18.55 8.50
N ALA A 256 -10.12 -18.84 9.57
CA ALA A 256 -9.22 -19.99 9.62
C ALA A 256 -9.99 -21.32 9.60
N ASN A 257 -11.07 -21.44 10.37
CA ASN A 257 -11.91 -22.64 10.37
C ASN A 257 -12.58 -22.86 9.00
N GLU A 258 -13.09 -21.80 8.36
CA GLU A 258 -13.65 -21.85 7.00
C GLU A 258 -12.60 -22.35 5.98
N VAL A 259 -11.35 -21.88 6.07
CA VAL A 259 -10.23 -22.34 5.22
C VAL A 259 -9.89 -23.84 5.46
N ILE A 260 -10.04 -24.35 6.68
CA ILE A 260 -9.83 -25.77 7.02
C ILE A 260 -10.96 -26.65 6.45
N GLU A 261 -12.22 -26.21 6.58
CA GLU A 261 -13.39 -26.97 6.12
C GLU A 261 -13.49 -27.05 4.59
N ASP A 262 -13.30 -25.90 3.90
CA ASP A 262 -13.43 -25.80 2.44
C ASP A 262 -12.12 -26.09 1.68
N GLY A 263 -10.97 -26.07 2.36
CA GLY A 263 -9.64 -26.18 1.77
C GLY A 263 -9.20 -24.97 0.93
N ASN A 264 -10.02 -23.93 0.82
CA ASN A 264 -9.82 -22.78 -0.07
C ASN A 264 -9.08 -21.65 0.66
N SER A 265 -7.93 -21.20 0.13
CA SER A 265 -7.18 -20.07 0.71
C SER A 265 -7.97 -18.75 0.61
N VAL A 266 -8.14 -18.05 1.74
CA VAL A 266 -8.84 -16.76 1.81
C VAL A 266 -7.84 -15.61 1.93
N ALA A 267 -8.05 -14.54 1.15
CA ALA A 267 -7.34 -13.27 1.28
C ALA A 267 -8.24 -12.25 1.97
N LEU A 268 -7.82 -11.73 3.12
CA LEU A 268 -8.59 -10.78 3.92
C LEU A 268 -8.50 -9.35 3.35
N ASP A 269 -9.34 -8.46 3.87
CA ASP A 269 -9.26 -7.01 3.66
C ASP A 269 -7.82 -6.46 3.90
N PRO A 270 -7.35 -5.49 3.09
CA PRO A 270 -6.14 -4.74 3.40
C PRO A 270 -6.24 -4.03 4.76
N MET A 271 -5.20 -4.14 5.57
CA MET A 271 -5.22 -3.64 6.96
C MET A 271 -3.81 -3.26 7.43
N ASN A 272 -3.72 -2.41 8.45
CA ASN A 272 -2.44 -1.89 8.93
C ASN A 272 -1.55 -2.97 9.59
N ALA A 273 -0.27 -2.65 9.85
CA ALA A 273 0.68 -3.63 10.38
C ALA A 273 0.33 -4.19 11.78
N SER A 274 -0.38 -3.43 12.61
CA SER A 274 -0.88 -3.90 13.91
C SER A 274 -2.09 -4.81 13.73
N ASP A 275 -3.06 -4.41 12.89
CA ASP A 275 -4.23 -5.25 12.55
C ASP A 275 -3.79 -6.59 11.96
N ARG A 276 -2.86 -6.60 11.00
CA ARG A 276 -2.30 -7.85 10.44
C ARG A 276 -1.59 -8.68 11.51
N LYS A 277 -0.91 -8.05 12.47
CA LYS A 277 -0.31 -8.79 13.59
C LYS A 277 -1.40 -9.45 14.45
N VAL A 278 -2.52 -8.79 14.75
CA VAL A 278 -3.64 -9.42 15.49
C VAL A 278 -4.14 -10.66 14.75
N VAL A 279 -4.30 -10.60 13.42
CA VAL A 279 -4.69 -11.77 12.61
C VAL A 279 -3.63 -12.88 12.68
N HIS A 280 -2.35 -12.55 12.51
CA HIS A 280 -1.25 -13.53 12.61
C HIS A 280 -1.17 -14.17 14.00
N ASP A 281 -1.28 -13.38 15.08
CA ASP A 281 -1.26 -13.83 16.48
C ASP A 281 -2.51 -14.67 16.86
N ALA A 282 -3.63 -14.49 16.16
CA ALA A 282 -4.90 -15.20 16.44
C ALA A 282 -5.03 -16.54 15.71
N VAL A 283 -4.29 -16.72 14.61
CA VAL A 283 -4.30 -17.96 13.81
C VAL A 283 -3.07 -18.83 14.05
N SER A 284 -2.01 -18.30 14.69
CA SER A 284 -0.79 -19.09 15.01
C SER A 284 -1.02 -20.32 15.87
N ASP A 285 -2.15 -20.35 16.58
CA ASP A 285 -2.48 -21.37 17.57
C ASP A 285 -3.50 -22.39 17.00
N ILE A 286 -3.81 -22.30 15.70
CA ILE A 286 -4.75 -23.19 14.98
C ILE A 286 -3.94 -24.16 14.09
N GLU A 287 -4.05 -25.46 14.36
CA GLU A 287 -3.40 -26.49 13.54
C GLU A 287 -4.05 -26.62 12.16
N GLY A 288 -3.23 -26.83 11.11
CA GLY A 288 -3.70 -27.05 9.74
C GLY A 288 -3.74 -25.81 8.85
N VAL A 289 -3.38 -24.62 9.35
CA VAL A 289 -3.33 -23.37 8.57
C VAL A 289 -2.09 -22.51 8.85
N THR A 290 -1.55 -21.90 7.79
CA THR A 290 -0.59 -20.79 7.90
C THR A 290 -1.24 -19.45 7.58
N THR A 291 -0.59 -18.36 8.02
CA THR A 291 -0.96 -17.00 7.62
C THR A 291 0.23 -16.24 7.03
N ARG A 292 -0.02 -15.50 5.94
CA ARG A 292 1.01 -14.76 5.21
C ARG A 292 0.57 -13.34 4.88
N SER A 293 1.36 -12.34 5.28
CA SER A 293 1.16 -10.96 4.81
C SER A 293 1.58 -10.81 3.34
N GLU A 294 0.63 -10.53 2.43
CA GLU A 294 0.87 -10.24 1.01
C GLU A 294 0.44 -8.81 0.63
N GLY A 295 0.83 -8.33 -0.55
CA GLY A 295 0.63 -6.95 -0.99
C GLY A 295 1.68 -5.95 -0.48
N SER A 296 1.50 -4.66 -0.81
CA SER A 296 2.40 -3.55 -0.48
C SER A 296 1.62 -2.35 0.07
N ASP A 297 2.21 -1.63 1.01
CA ASP A 297 1.71 -0.38 1.58
C ASP A 297 0.22 -0.43 1.98
N TYR A 298 -0.66 0.24 1.24
CA TYR A 298 -2.10 0.30 1.50
C TYR A 298 -2.84 -1.00 1.13
N ASP A 299 -2.40 -1.71 0.09
CA ASP A 299 -3.01 -2.96 -0.39
C ASP A 299 -2.56 -4.19 0.43
N ARG A 300 -1.82 -3.98 1.51
CA ARG A 300 -1.15 -5.06 2.26
C ARG A 300 -2.11 -5.74 3.24
N HIS A 301 -2.44 -6.98 2.94
CA HIS A 301 -3.43 -7.83 3.62
C HIS A 301 -2.77 -9.09 4.21
N VAL A 302 -3.56 -9.92 4.91
CA VAL A 302 -3.18 -11.30 5.28
C VAL A 302 -3.93 -12.27 4.38
N VAL A 303 -3.23 -13.30 3.92
CA VAL A 303 -3.80 -14.51 3.29
C VAL A 303 -3.71 -15.64 4.31
N ILE A 304 -4.79 -16.37 4.49
CA ILE A 304 -4.85 -17.62 5.25
C ILE A 304 -4.82 -18.77 4.25
N THR A 305 -3.99 -19.79 4.49
CA THR A 305 -3.90 -21.00 3.64
C THR A 305 -3.87 -22.23 4.51
N VAL A 306 -4.39 -23.35 4.01
CA VAL A 306 -4.11 -24.69 4.58
C VAL A 306 -2.60 -24.93 4.58
N ASP A 307 -2.11 -25.75 5.52
CA ASP A 307 -0.74 -26.24 5.57
C ASP A 307 -0.40 -27.15 4.37
N GLU A 308 0.82 -27.03 3.83
CA GLU A 308 1.34 -27.98 2.83
C GLU A 308 1.83 -29.26 3.55
N THR A 309 1.00 -30.31 3.54
CA THR A 309 1.28 -31.66 4.09
C THR A 309 2.21 -32.50 3.20
#